data_AF-A0A9R1RUI4-F1
#
_entry.id   AF-A0A9R1RUI4-F1
#
_cell.length_a   1.000
_cell.length_b   1.000
_cell.length_c   1.000
_cell.angle_alpha   90.00
_cell.angle_beta   90.00
_cell.angle_gamma   90.00
#
_symmetry.space_group_name_H-M   'P 1'
#
loop_
_entity.id
_entity.type
_entity.pdbx_description
1 polymer ?
#
loop_
_entity_poly.entity_id
_entity_poly.type
_entity_poly.pdbx_seq_one_letter_code
_entity_poly.pdbx_strand_id
1 'polypeptide(L)'
;MSYPLDAPTYIPKTLFVKYLDNYVERFNIRPKYLTSVETSTFDNDGKCWSIVAHDMAKSTLVRFTTKFLVVASGENSAENIPMIPGLRSFPGDVIHSSSYKLGKSYSDMNVLVVGSGNSGMEIAYDLAAHGANTSIVIRSPVCTRTIYYFLT
;
A
#
# COMPACT_ATOMS: atom_id res chain seq x y z
N MET A 1 6.03 21.08 6.67
CA MET A 1 4.81 21.73 7.19
C MET A 1 4.35 20.90 8.36
N SER A 2 4.18 21.50 9.54
CA SER A 2 3.63 20.75 10.68
C SER A 2 2.19 20.34 10.37
N TYR A 3 1.79 19.16 10.83
CA TYR A 3 0.40 18.75 10.71
C TYR A 3 -0.49 19.68 11.56
N PRO A 4 -1.75 19.95 11.16
CA PRO A 4 -2.67 20.77 11.95
C PRO A 4 -2.80 20.24 13.38
N LEU A 5 -2.85 21.12 14.37
CA LEU A 5 -2.88 20.75 15.80
C LEU A 5 -4.23 20.14 16.22
N ASP A 6 -5.29 20.42 15.46
CA ASP A 6 -6.66 19.91 15.65
C ASP A 6 -6.91 18.56 14.96
N ALA A 7 -5.87 18.01 14.34
CA ALA A 7 -5.92 16.70 13.73
C ALA A 7 -6.18 15.57 14.72
N PRO A 8 -6.90 14.51 14.29
CA PRO A 8 -6.94 13.29 15.06
C PRO A 8 -5.55 12.64 15.13
N THR A 9 -5.25 12.00 16.26
CA THR A 9 -4.01 11.25 16.47
C THR A 9 -3.77 10.21 15.38
N TYR A 10 -4.83 9.54 14.93
CA TYR A 10 -4.80 8.65 13.77
C TYR A 10 -5.51 9.32 12.60
N ILE A 11 -4.73 9.65 11.58
CA ILE A 11 -5.20 10.40 10.44
C ILE A 11 -5.94 9.45 9.49
N PRO A 12 -7.24 9.67 9.21
CA PRO A 12 -7.94 8.92 8.17
C PRO A 12 -7.27 9.11 6.81
N LYS A 13 -7.35 8.09 5.95
CA LYS A 13 -6.77 8.12 4.59
C LYS A 13 -7.08 9.42 3.84
N THR A 14 -8.32 9.90 3.90
CA THR A 14 -8.77 11.12 3.20
C THR A 14 -8.05 12.37 3.69
N LEU A 15 -7.86 12.52 5.00
CA LEU A 15 -7.12 13.65 5.58
C LEU A 15 -5.62 13.57 5.28
N PHE A 16 -5.06 12.36 5.21
CA PHE A 16 -3.67 12.17 4.82
C PHE A 16 -3.42 12.55 3.35
N VAL A 17 -4.29 12.13 2.43
CA VAL A 17 -4.21 12.54 1.02
C VAL A 17 -4.29 14.06 0.89
N LYS A 18 -5.27 14.69 1.56
CA LYS A 18 -5.41 16.16 1.55
C LYS A 18 -4.14 16.87 2.06
N TYR A 19 -3.47 16.31 3.05
CA TYR A 19 -2.20 16.85 3.54
C TYR A 19 -1.09 16.77 2.49
N LEU A 20 -1.00 15.68 1.73
CA LEU A 20 -0.04 15.56 0.63
C LEU A 20 -0.33 16.58 -0.49
N ASP A 21 -1.61 16.79 -0.82
CA ASP A 21 -2.01 17.81 -1.81
C ASP A 21 -1.58 19.22 -1.36
N ASN A 22 -1.89 19.57 -0.11
CA ASN A 22 -1.45 20.84 0.49
C ASN A 22 0.08 20.99 0.50
N TYR A 23 0.81 19.89 0.71
CA TYR A 23 2.28 19.88 0.70
C TYR A 23 2.80 20.18 -0.71
N VAL A 24 2.22 19.55 -1.75
CA VAL A 24 2.56 19.80 -3.15
C VAL A 24 2.34 21.27 -3.52
N GLU A 25 1.20 21.83 -3.14
CA GLU A 25 0.87 23.24 -3.38
C GLU A 25 1.82 24.19 -2.63
N ARG A 26 2.03 23.95 -1.34
CA ARG A 26 2.86 24.81 -0.47
C ARG A 26 4.30 24.94 -0.98
N PHE A 27 4.87 23.86 -1.49
CA PHE A 27 6.24 23.82 -1.99
C PHE A 27 6.34 23.97 -3.51
N ASN A 28 5.21 24.25 -4.20
CA ASN A 28 5.13 24.37 -5.66
C ASN A 28 5.81 23.18 -6.37
N ILE A 29 5.59 21.98 -5.84
CA ILE A 29 6.08 20.74 -6.44
C ILE A 29 5.19 20.44 -7.65
N ARG A 30 5.79 19.97 -8.73
CA ARG A 30 5.06 19.63 -9.96
C ARG A 30 5.27 18.16 -10.31
N PRO A 31 4.58 17.22 -9.63
CA PRO A 31 4.70 15.81 -9.96
C PRO A 31 4.22 15.54 -11.38
N LYS A 32 4.94 14.69 -12.12
CA LYS A 32 4.46 14.15 -13.39
C LYS A 32 3.69 12.87 -13.11
N TYR A 33 2.37 13.00 -13.03
CA TYR A 33 1.48 11.86 -12.90
C TYR A 33 1.39 11.07 -14.22
N LEU A 34 0.84 9.85 -14.14
CA LEU A 34 0.66 8.97 -15.30
C LEU A 34 1.96 8.69 -16.08
N THR A 35 3.11 8.79 -15.40
CA THR A 35 4.42 8.56 -15.98
C THR A 35 5.10 7.44 -15.19
N SER A 36 5.23 6.26 -15.80
CA SER A 36 5.87 5.10 -15.16
C SER A 36 7.32 4.99 -15.59
N VAL A 37 8.26 4.99 -14.66
CA VAL A 37 9.67 4.72 -14.97
C VAL A 37 9.83 3.22 -15.24
N GLU A 38 10.31 2.88 -16.43
CA GLU A 38 10.50 1.48 -16.85
C GLU A 38 11.93 1.02 -16.61
N THR A 39 12.90 1.88 -16.91
CA THR A 39 14.33 1.57 -16.73
C THR A 39 15.11 2.80 -16.30
N SER A 40 16.17 2.55 -15.52
CA SER A 40 17.16 3.55 -15.15
C SER A 40 18.55 2.92 -15.24
N THR A 41 19.42 3.51 -16.04
CA THR A 41 20.79 3.01 -16.25
C THR A 41 21.78 4.15 -16.04
N PHE A 42 22.83 3.90 -15.28
CA PHE A 42 23.91 4.87 -15.10
C PHE A 42 24.91 4.76 -16.25
N ASP A 43 25.12 5.86 -16.94
CA ASP A 43 26.15 6.04 -17.94
C ASP A 43 27.45 6.51 -17.26
N ASN A 44 28.47 5.66 -17.30
CA ASN A 44 29.78 5.92 -16.68
C ASN A 44 30.58 6.98 -17.45
N ASP A 45 30.40 7.07 -18.76
CA ASP A 45 31.15 8.02 -19.59
C ASP A 45 30.59 9.43 -19.41
N GLY A 46 29.26 9.56 -19.49
CA GLY A 46 28.54 10.81 -19.25
C GLY A 46 28.39 11.18 -17.77
N LYS A 47 28.74 10.27 -16.84
CA LYS A 47 28.52 10.40 -15.38
C LYS A 47 27.10 10.84 -15.04
N CYS A 48 26.11 10.23 -15.69
CA CYS A 48 24.71 10.60 -15.55
C CYS A 48 23.78 9.38 -15.64
N TRP A 49 22.57 9.52 -15.12
CA TRP A 49 21.49 8.54 -15.26
C TRP A 49 20.71 8.81 -16.54
N SER A 50 20.53 7.75 -17.34
CA SER A 50 19.59 7.67 -18.44
C SER A 50 18.34 6.92 -17.97
N ILE A 51 17.19 7.57 -18.03
CA ILE A 51 15.92 7.05 -17.52
C ILE A 51 14.94 6.97 -18.69
N VAL A 52 14.30 5.82 -18.87
CA VAL A 52 13.18 5.64 -19.79
C VAL A 52 11.91 5.54 -18.97
N ALA A 53 10.93 6.38 -19.31
CA ALA A 53 9.63 6.36 -18.70
C ALA A 53 8.53 6.33 -19.76
N HIS A 54 7.40 5.72 -19.44
CA HIS A 54 6.22 5.68 -20.27
C HIS A 54 5.20 6.70 -19.76
N ASP A 55 4.90 7.71 -20.59
CA ASP A 55 3.76 8.61 -20.41
C ASP A 55 2.50 7.87 -20.83
N MET A 56 1.74 7.38 -19.85
CA MET A 56 0.52 6.60 -20.05
C MET A 56 -0.62 7.45 -20.62
N ALA A 57 -0.63 8.76 -20.37
CA ALA A 57 -1.66 9.66 -20.91
C ALA A 57 -1.51 9.83 -22.42
N LYS A 58 -0.28 9.83 -22.92
CA LYS A 58 0.02 9.92 -24.36
C LYS A 58 0.33 8.57 -25.00
N SER A 59 0.50 7.52 -24.20
CA SER A 59 1.00 6.21 -24.62
C SER A 59 2.34 6.30 -25.37
N THR A 60 3.27 7.12 -24.85
CA THR A 60 4.57 7.37 -25.48
C THR A 60 5.73 7.18 -24.51
N LEU A 61 6.87 6.71 -25.03
CA LEU A 61 8.12 6.66 -24.28
C LEU A 61 8.81 8.04 -24.24
N VAL A 62 9.29 8.41 -23.07
CA VAL A 62 10.01 9.66 -22.79
C VAL A 62 11.35 9.32 -22.14
N ARG A 63 12.41 10.01 -22.55
CA ARG A 63 13.75 9.85 -22.00
C ARG A 63 14.12 11.04 -21.14
N PHE A 64 14.73 10.78 -20.00
CA PHE A 64 15.28 11.79 -19.09
C PHE A 64 16.76 11.51 -18.84
N THR A 65 17.51 12.59 -18.69
CA THR A 65 18.92 12.52 -18.28
C THR A 65 19.12 13.39 -17.03
N THR A 66 19.74 12.84 -16.00
CA THR A 66 19.98 13.54 -14.73
C THR A 66 21.29 13.10 -14.09
N LYS A 67 21.90 13.94 -13.25
CA LYS A 67 23.11 13.57 -12.49
C LYS A 67 22.80 12.67 -11.29
N PHE A 68 21.62 12.84 -10.70
CA PHE A 68 21.22 12.15 -9.48
C PHE A 68 19.84 11.53 -9.66
N LEU A 69 19.67 10.34 -9.09
CA LEU A 69 18.42 9.59 -9.06
C LEU A 69 18.12 9.20 -7.61
N VAL A 70 16.93 9.55 -7.15
CA VAL A 70 16.39 9.10 -5.86
C VAL A 70 15.25 8.14 -6.15
N VAL A 71 15.38 6.90 -5.70
CA VAL A 71 14.34 5.87 -5.86
C VAL A 71 13.43 5.89 -4.64
N ALA A 72 12.17 6.27 -4.86
CA ALA A 72 11.12 6.35 -3.83
C ALA A 72 9.85 5.59 -4.25
N SER A 73 10.01 4.43 -4.93
CA SER A 73 8.91 3.62 -5.47
C SER A 73 8.12 2.85 -4.41
N GLY A 74 8.62 2.77 -3.17
CA GLY A 74 8.05 1.94 -2.12
C GLY A 74 8.34 0.44 -2.31
N GLU A 75 8.16 -0.34 -1.24
CA GLU A 75 8.49 -1.78 -1.21
C GLU A 75 7.24 -2.69 -1.25
N ASN A 76 6.05 -2.15 -0.98
CA ASN A 76 4.84 -2.94 -0.70
C ASN A 76 3.85 -3.07 -1.87
N SER A 77 4.28 -2.80 -3.11
CA SER A 77 3.37 -2.79 -4.27
C SER A 77 3.17 -4.17 -4.91
N ALA A 78 4.10 -5.11 -4.71
CA ALA A 78 4.02 -6.44 -5.30
C ALA A 78 3.33 -7.41 -4.34
N GLU A 79 2.31 -8.10 -4.84
CA GLU A 79 1.63 -9.17 -4.08
C GLU A 79 2.57 -10.35 -3.91
N ASN A 80 2.66 -10.89 -2.69
CA ASN A 80 3.40 -12.10 -2.41
C ASN A 80 2.44 -13.18 -1.91
N ILE A 81 1.93 -13.99 -2.84
CA ILE A 81 1.11 -15.14 -2.53
C ILE A 81 2.02 -16.38 -2.51
N PRO A 82 2.35 -16.94 -1.34
CA PRO A 82 3.19 -18.13 -1.27
C PRO A 82 2.47 -19.33 -1.92
N MET A 83 3.26 -20.29 -2.39
CA MET A 83 2.71 -21.56 -2.86
C MET A 83 2.14 -22.33 -1.66
N ILE A 84 0.81 -22.43 -1.59
CA ILE A 84 0.12 -23.21 -0.56
C ILE A 84 -0.40 -24.50 -1.21
N PRO A 85 0.05 -25.68 -0.75
CA PRO A 85 -0.45 -26.96 -1.24
C PRO A 85 -1.98 -27.05 -1.12
N GLY A 86 -2.66 -27.44 -2.19
CA GLY A 86 -4.13 -27.56 -2.22
C GLY A 86 -4.91 -26.26 -2.43
N LEU A 87 -4.25 -25.09 -2.48
CA LEU A 87 -4.92 -23.79 -2.66
C LEU A 87 -5.64 -23.69 -4.02
N ARG A 88 -5.03 -24.23 -5.08
CA ARG A 88 -5.64 -24.22 -6.43
C ARG A 88 -6.88 -25.09 -6.56
N SER A 89 -7.01 -26.10 -5.70
CA SER A 89 -8.16 -27.01 -5.66
C SER A 89 -9.21 -26.58 -4.63
N PHE A 90 -8.98 -25.47 -3.92
CA PHE A 90 -9.94 -24.95 -2.97
C PHE A 90 -11.18 -24.44 -3.72
N PRO A 91 -12.40 -24.91 -3.38
CA PRO A 91 -13.60 -24.57 -4.12
C PRO A 91 -14.14 -23.15 -3.82
N GLY A 92 -13.61 -22.48 -2.80
CA GLY A 92 -14.00 -21.12 -2.43
C GLY A 92 -13.07 -20.06 -3.00
N ASP A 93 -13.43 -18.80 -2.77
CA ASP A 93 -12.65 -17.66 -3.23
C ASP A 93 -11.36 -17.48 -2.43
N VAL A 94 -10.27 -17.22 -3.13
CA VAL A 94 -8.96 -16.91 -2.55
C VAL A 94 -8.50 -15.57 -3.09
N ILE A 95 -8.30 -14.60 -2.20
CA ILE A 95 -7.82 -13.28 -2.55
C ILE A 95 -6.62 -12.86 -1.68
N HIS A 96 -5.73 -12.05 -2.23
CA HIS A 96 -4.67 -11.40 -1.47
C HIS A 96 -5.20 -10.10 -0.81
N SER A 97 -4.56 -9.67 0.27
CA SER A 97 -4.94 -8.46 1.03
C SER A 97 -5.02 -7.18 0.18
N SER A 98 -4.21 -7.06 -0.88
CA SER A 98 -4.26 -5.97 -1.87
C SER A 98 -5.59 -5.87 -2.63
N SER A 99 -6.26 -7.00 -2.83
CA SER A 99 -7.55 -7.09 -3.51
C SER A 99 -8.73 -6.88 -2.55
N TYR A 100 -8.52 -6.97 -1.23
CA TYR A 100 -9.55 -6.71 -0.23
C TYR A 100 -10.04 -5.27 -0.29
N LYS A 101 -11.35 -5.07 -0.10
CA LYS A 101 -11.98 -3.74 -0.11
C LYS A 101 -12.76 -3.45 1.15
N LEU A 102 -13.74 -4.31 1.48
CA LEU A 102 -14.75 -4.06 2.51
C LEU A 102 -15.23 -5.39 3.12
N GLY A 103 -15.32 -5.44 4.44
CA GLY A 103 -15.75 -6.65 5.16
C GLY A 103 -17.22 -7.01 4.95
N LYS A 104 -18.06 -6.00 4.68
CA LYS A 104 -19.50 -6.17 4.42
C LYS A 104 -19.83 -7.19 3.31
N SER A 105 -18.95 -7.35 2.33
CA SER A 105 -19.12 -8.33 1.24
C SER A 105 -19.06 -9.79 1.71
N TYR A 106 -18.61 -10.04 2.93
CA TYR A 106 -18.39 -11.38 3.50
C TYR A 106 -19.29 -11.67 4.70
N SER A 107 -20.36 -10.89 4.89
CA SER A 107 -21.32 -11.11 5.97
C SER A 107 -21.87 -12.54 5.93
N ASP A 108 -21.98 -13.18 7.11
CA ASP A 108 -22.43 -14.58 7.28
C ASP A 108 -21.54 -15.65 6.60
N MET A 109 -20.40 -15.27 6.02
CA MET A 109 -19.44 -16.22 5.44
C MET A 109 -18.41 -16.69 6.45
N ASN A 110 -17.86 -17.88 6.23
CA ASN A 110 -16.68 -18.36 6.96
C ASN A 110 -15.42 -17.89 6.24
N VAL A 111 -14.61 -17.05 6.90
CA VAL A 111 -13.42 -16.44 6.28
C VAL A 111 -12.17 -16.77 7.08
N LEU A 112 -11.16 -17.29 6.40
CA LEU A 112 -9.84 -17.59 6.97
C LEU A 112 -8.82 -16.53 6.52
N VAL A 113 -8.33 -15.74 7.46
CA VAL A 113 -7.24 -14.78 7.21
C VAL A 113 -5.90 -15.46 7.49
N VAL A 114 -5.04 -15.55 6.48
CA VAL A 114 -3.70 -16.15 6.60
C VAL A 114 -2.68 -15.04 6.80
N GLY A 115 -2.08 -14.99 8.00
CA GLY A 115 -1.08 -13.99 8.38
C GLY A 115 -1.60 -12.95 9.36
N SER A 116 -0.71 -12.49 10.23
CA SER A 116 -0.98 -11.59 11.36
C SER A 116 -0.20 -10.27 11.30
N GLY A 117 0.22 -9.86 10.10
CA GLY A 117 0.70 -8.50 9.89
C GLY A 117 -0.42 -7.49 10.11
N ASN A 118 -0.10 -6.19 10.13
CA ASN A 118 -1.09 -5.13 10.34
C ASN A 118 -2.31 -5.28 9.42
N SER A 119 -2.09 -5.49 8.12
CA SER A 119 -3.19 -5.72 7.17
C SER A 119 -4.05 -6.93 7.52
N GLY A 120 -3.43 -8.06 7.90
CA GLY A 120 -4.18 -9.27 8.26
C GLY A 120 -5.03 -9.06 9.51
N MET A 121 -4.50 -8.37 10.51
CA MET A 121 -5.22 -8.06 11.74
C MET A 121 -6.37 -7.06 11.49
N GLU A 122 -6.13 -6.00 10.72
CA GLU A 122 -7.16 -5.01 10.36
C GLU A 122 -8.27 -5.63 9.51
N ILE A 123 -7.93 -6.48 8.53
CA ILE A 123 -8.91 -7.20 7.71
C ILE A 123 -9.73 -8.16 8.57
N ALA A 124 -9.09 -8.93 9.45
CA ALA A 124 -9.79 -9.86 10.31
C ALA A 124 -10.76 -9.14 11.26
N TYR A 125 -10.35 -7.99 11.80
CA TYR A 125 -11.22 -7.13 12.60
C TYR A 125 -12.39 -6.59 11.78
N ASP A 126 -12.15 -6.07 10.58
CA ASP A 126 -13.19 -5.52 9.69
C ASP A 126 -14.21 -6.59 9.29
N LEU A 127 -13.75 -7.80 8.97
CA LEU A 127 -14.61 -8.95 8.67
C LEU A 127 -15.50 -9.33 9.87
N ALA A 128 -14.91 -9.49 11.05
CA ALA A 128 -15.64 -9.83 12.27
C ALA A 128 -16.66 -8.74 12.65
N ALA A 129 -16.27 -7.47 12.51
CA ALA A 129 -17.16 -6.32 12.77
C ALA A 129 -18.37 -6.27 11.81
N HIS A 130 -18.25 -6.85 10.62
CA HIS A 130 -19.30 -6.92 9.60
C HIS A 130 -20.04 -8.27 9.56
N GLY A 131 -19.90 -9.10 10.58
CA GLY A 131 -20.68 -10.33 10.75
C GLY A 131 -20.13 -11.56 10.01
N ALA A 132 -18.90 -11.53 9.51
CA ALA A 132 -18.24 -12.72 8.98
C ALA A 132 -17.73 -13.61 10.13
N ASN A 133 -17.88 -14.93 10.00
CA ASN A 133 -17.25 -15.88 10.92
C ASN A 133 -15.76 -16.00 10.59
N THR A 134 -14.94 -15.22 11.29
CA THR A 134 -13.55 -14.96 10.92
C THR A 134 -12.58 -15.76 11.79
N SER A 135 -11.64 -16.45 11.15
CA SER A 135 -10.51 -17.14 11.80
C SER A 135 -9.18 -16.60 11.28
N ILE A 136 -8.15 -16.57 12.13
CA ILE A 136 -6.80 -16.11 11.75
C ILE A 136 -5.80 -17.24 11.91
N VAL A 137 -5.00 -17.50 10.89
CA VAL A 137 -3.87 -18.44 10.94
C VAL A 137 -2.57 -17.67 11.08
N ILE A 138 -1.81 -18.05 12.10
CA ILE A 138 -0.58 -17.37 12.50
C ILE A 138 0.56 -18.40 12.52
N ARG A 139 1.61 -18.16 11.75
CA ARG A 139 2.77 -19.08 11.66
C ARG A 139 3.68 -19.01 12.89
N SER A 140 3.87 -17.82 13.45
CA SER A 140 4.86 -17.54 14.48
C SER A 140 4.27 -16.61 15.55
N PRO A 141 4.74 -16.68 16.81
CA PRO A 141 4.23 -15.82 17.88
C PRO A 141 4.20 -14.34 17.46
N VAL A 142 3.11 -13.66 17.79
CA VAL A 142 2.90 -12.25 17.44
C VAL A 142 2.96 -11.42 18.71
N CYS A 143 3.79 -10.37 18.69
CA CYS A 143 3.74 -9.34 19.72
C CYS A 143 2.69 -8.31 19.31
N THR A 144 1.57 -8.29 20.02
CA THR A 144 0.58 -7.22 19.87
C THR A 144 0.96 -6.07 20.79
N ARG A 145 1.03 -4.85 20.23
CA ARG A 145 1.14 -3.63 21.03
C ARG A 145 -0.20 -2.93 21.01
N THR A 146 -0.88 -2.95 22.14
CA THR A 146 -2.07 -2.13 22.36
C THR A 146 -1.62 -0.71 22.63
N ILE A 147 -2.26 0.26 21.98
CA ILE A 147 -2.05 1.66 22.26
C ILE A 147 -3.09 2.07 23.31
N TYR A 148 -2.60 2.43 24.49
CA TYR A 148 -3.45 2.83 25.62
C TYR A 148 -3.75 4.33 25.55
N TYR A 149 -4.99 4.69 25.82
CA TYR A 149 -5.40 6.08 26.03
C TYR A 149 -5.58 6.32 27.52
N PHE A 150 -4.87 7.31 28.05
CA PHE A 150 -5.23 7.91 29.33
C PHE A 150 -6.14 9.09 29.02
N LEU A 151 -7.43 8.93 29.31
CA LEU A 151 -8.40 10.02 29.23
C LEU A 151 -8.37 10.77 30.56
N THR A 152 -8.00 12.06 30.54
CA THR A 152 -8.11 12.99 31.67
C THR A 152 -9.29 13.92 31.48
#